data_AF-A0A2T0VD13-F1
#
_entry.id   AF-A0A2T0VD13-F1
#
_cell.length_a   1.000
_cell.length_b   1.000
_cell.length_c   1.000
_cell.angle_alpha   90.00
_cell.angle_beta   90.00
_cell.angle_gamma   90.00
#
_symmetry.space_group_name_H-M   'P 1'
#
loop_
_entity.id
_entity.type
_entity.pdbx_description
1 polymer ?
#
loop_
_entity_poly.entity_id
_entity_poly.type
_entity_poly.pdbx_seq_one_letter_code
_entity_poly.pdbx_strand_id
1 'polypeptide(L)'
;MTAVLDAWSDVSVSTPLWRSPQPDLWVSSAQGEYQGMIEHLGKRFVAVNRQGKTVGEFDSLPQAQRAVETWSPLNTDLREVVLLKAIAAAALMCSAIAGFSLIF
;
A
#
# COMPACT_ATOMS: atom_id res chain seq x y z
N MET A 1 -22.39 -0.43 -39.64
CA MET A 1 -21.39 -1.08 -38.77
C MET A 1 -20.99 -0.10 -37.69
N THR A 2 -21.70 -0.09 -36.56
CA THR A 2 -21.47 0.84 -35.44
C THR A 2 -21.61 0.04 -34.15
N ALA A 3 -20.59 -0.75 -33.80
CA ALA A 3 -20.61 -1.67 -32.66
C ALA A 3 -19.28 -1.66 -31.88
N VAL A 4 -18.59 -0.51 -31.82
CA VAL A 4 -17.28 -0.40 -31.14
C VAL A 4 -17.33 0.52 -29.92
N LEU A 5 -18.42 1.27 -29.70
CA LEU A 5 -18.50 2.29 -28.64
C LEU A 5 -19.04 1.77 -27.28
N ASP A 6 -19.53 0.52 -27.20
CA ASP A 6 -20.17 0.01 -25.97
C ASP A 6 -19.23 -0.81 -25.06
N ALA A 7 -18.01 -1.11 -25.52
CA ALA A 7 -17.09 -2.00 -24.81
C ALA A 7 -16.34 -1.36 -23.63
N TRP A 8 -16.59 -0.08 -23.32
CA TRP A 8 -15.83 0.70 -22.32
C TRP A 8 -16.67 1.14 -21.11
N SER A 9 -17.93 0.73 -21.03
CA SER A 9 -18.88 1.27 -20.05
C SER A 9 -18.91 0.57 -18.68
N ASP A 10 -18.12 -0.48 -18.46
CA ASP A 10 -18.29 -1.33 -17.26
C ASP A 10 -17.03 -1.50 -16.41
N VAL A 11 -16.19 -0.46 -16.33
CA VAL A 11 -15.38 -0.30 -15.11
C VAL A 11 -16.33 0.24 -14.04
N SER A 12 -17.17 -0.64 -13.52
CA SER A 12 -17.94 -0.39 -12.31
C SER A 12 -16.96 -0.20 -11.16
N VAL A 13 -16.54 1.05 -10.93
CA VAL A 13 -15.76 1.44 -9.76
C VAL A 13 -16.67 1.19 -8.56
N SER A 14 -16.59 -0.01 -7.98
CA SER A 14 -17.43 -0.38 -6.85
C SER A 14 -17.03 0.50 -5.68
N THR A 15 -17.88 1.47 -5.34
CA THR A 15 -17.70 2.29 -4.15
C THR A 15 -17.69 1.36 -2.94
N PRO A 16 -16.60 1.36 -2.14
CA PRO A 16 -16.54 0.53 -0.95
C PRO A 16 -17.60 0.95 0.07
N LEU A 17 -18.31 -0.04 0.60
CA LEU A 17 -19.28 0.12 1.67
C LEU A 17 -18.56 -0.02 3.01
N TRP A 18 -18.63 1.02 3.82
CA TRP A 18 -18.09 1.02 5.18
C TRP A 18 -19.17 0.67 6.21
N ARG A 19 -18.85 -0.25 7.12
CA ARG A 19 -19.72 -0.64 8.25
C ARG A 19 -18.93 -0.61 9.55
N SER A 20 -19.59 -0.32 10.67
CA SER A 20 -18.98 -0.36 12.00
C SER A 20 -19.60 -1.50 12.82
N PRO A 21 -19.03 -2.72 12.76
CA PRO A 21 -19.57 -3.87 13.48
C PRO A 21 -19.37 -3.77 15.00
N GLN A 22 -18.40 -2.97 15.44
CA GLN A 22 -18.06 -2.74 16.84
C GLN A 22 -17.67 -1.28 17.04
N PRO A 23 -17.78 -0.74 18.27
CA PRO A 23 -17.16 0.53 18.61
C PRO A 23 -15.68 0.51 18.22
N ASP A 24 -15.19 1.62 17.66
CA ASP A 24 -13.80 1.80 17.25
C ASP A 24 -13.31 0.88 16.11
N LEU A 25 -14.18 0.12 15.44
CA LEU A 25 -13.83 -0.70 14.29
C LEU A 25 -14.72 -0.38 13.08
N TRP A 26 -14.10 -0.19 11.93
CA TRP A 26 -14.77 -0.02 10.64
C TRP A 26 -14.23 -1.04 9.65
N VAL A 27 -15.12 -1.68 8.91
CA VAL A 27 -14.80 -2.68 7.90
C VAL A 27 -15.33 -2.20 6.56
N SER A 28 -14.48 -2.28 5.54
CA SER A 28 -14.82 -1.98 4.16
C SER A 28 -15.09 -3.24 3.38
N SER A 29 -16.17 -3.24 2.60
CA SER A 29 -16.42 -4.27 1.60
C SER A 29 -16.83 -3.67 0.26
N ALA A 30 -16.45 -4.33 -0.83
CA ALA A 30 -16.85 -3.97 -2.19
C ALA A 30 -17.29 -5.26 -2.90
N GLN A 31 -18.46 -5.25 -3.54
CA GLN A 31 -19.05 -6.43 -4.19
C GLN A 31 -19.17 -7.67 -3.28
N GLY A 32 -19.38 -7.47 -1.98
CA GLY A 32 -19.45 -8.55 -1.00
C GLY A 32 -18.08 -9.03 -0.48
N GLU A 33 -16.99 -8.54 -1.05
CA GLU A 33 -15.62 -8.91 -0.69
C GLU A 33 -15.01 -7.93 0.32
N TYR A 34 -14.27 -8.45 1.28
CA TYR A 34 -13.52 -7.65 2.25
C TYR A 34 -12.38 -6.87 1.58
N GLN A 35 -12.33 -5.55 1.81
CA GLN A 35 -11.31 -4.66 1.22
C GLN A 35 -10.29 -4.18 2.26
N GLY A 36 -10.67 -4.11 3.53
CA GLY A 36 -9.81 -3.65 4.60
C GLY A 36 -10.60 -3.25 5.84
N MET A 37 -9.88 -2.84 6.88
CA MET A 37 -10.46 -2.37 8.12
C MET A 37 -9.69 -1.17 8.67
N ILE A 38 -10.35 -0.45 9.56
CA ILE A 38 -9.79 0.65 10.32
C ILE A 38 -10.14 0.42 11.78
N GLU A 39 -9.14 0.47 12.64
CA GLU A 39 -9.32 0.40 14.09
C GLU A 39 -8.91 1.74 14.72
N HIS A 40 -9.71 2.24 15.64
CA HIS A 40 -9.39 3.45 16.38
C HIS A 40 -8.71 3.08 17.71
N LEU A 41 -7.42 3.38 17.78
CA LEU A 41 -6.57 3.10 18.93
C LEU A 41 -6.22 4.41 19.63
N GLY A 42 -7.03 4.76 20.64
CA GLY A 42 -6.83 5.96 21.47
C GLY A 42 -7.12 7.26 20.74
N LYS A 43 -6.13 7.83 20.05
CA LYS A 43 -6.24 9.10 19.29
C LYS A 43 -6.03 8.92 17.79
N ARG A 44 -5.77 7.70 17.33
CA ARG A 44 -5.28 7.40 15.99
C ARG A 44 -6.14 6.33 15.35
N PHE A 45 -6.31 6.43 14.05
CA PHE A 45 -6.99 5.45 13.21
C PHE A 45 -5.94 4.64 12.47
N VAL A 46 -5.85 3.34 12.77
CA VAL A 46 -4.94 2.40 12.12
C VAL A 46 -5.68 1.72 10.98
N ALA A 47 -5.21 1.92 9.76
CA ALA A 47 -5.81 1.31 8.57
C ALA A 47 -5.04 0.06 8.15
N VAL A 48 -5.77 -1.01 7.87
CA VAL A 48 -5.24 -2.31 7.45
C VAL A 48 -5.92 -2.74 6.15
N ASN A 49 -5.15 -3.25 5.19
CA ASN A 49 -5.67 -3.70 3.90
C ASN A 49 -6.29 -5.12 3.98
N ARG A 50 -6.83 -5.60 2.85
CA ARG A 50 -7.36 -6.97 2.73
C ARG A 50 -6.36 -8.10 3.04
N GLN A 51 -5.07 -7.82 2.99
CA GLN A 51 -4.00 -8.80 3.26
C GLN A 51 -3.54 -8.77 4.73
N GLY A 52 -4.13 -7.91 5.56
CA GLY A 52 -3.69 -7.74 6.95
C GLY A 52 -2.46 -6.83 7.11
N LYS A 53 -1.97 -6.20 6.04
CA LYS A 53 -0.85 -5.25 6.12
C LYS A 53 -1.35 -3.87 6.51
N THR A 54 -0.70 -3.27 7.50
CA THR A 54 -0.94 -1.88 7.89
C THR A 54 -0.62 -0.94 6.74
N VAL A 55 -1.62 -0.17 6.33
CA VAL A 55 -1.52 0.87 5.29
C VAL A 55 -0.96 2.15 5.90
N GLY A 56 -1.31 2.44 7.15
CA GLY A 56 -0.79 3.58 7.91
C GLY A 56 -1.63 3.92 9.13
N GLU A 57 -1.25 5.01 9.78
CA GLU A 57 -1.95 5.58 10.92
C GLU A 57 -2.35 7.03 10.62
N PHE A 58 -3.57 7.40 11.02
CA PHE A 58 -4.20 8.66 10.63
C PHE A 58 -4.85 9.33 11.83
N ASP A 59 -4.98 10.66 11.79
CA ASP A 59 -5.66 11.43 12.84
C ASP A 59 -7.18 11.45 12.68
N SER A 60 -7.70 10.90 11.58
CA SER A 60 -9.13 10.94 11.30
C SER A 60 -9.60 9.76 10.45
N LEU A 61 -10.84 9.32 10.71
CA LEU A 61 -11.49 8.25 9.96
C LEU A 61 -11.52 8.52 8.44
N PRO A 62 -11.88 9.72 7.93
CA PRO A 62 -11.92 9.95 6.48
C PRO A 62 -10.55 9.90 5.79
N GLN A 63 -9.46 10.18 6.51
CA GLN A 63 -8.11 9.98 5.97
C GLN A 63 -7.77 8.49 5.88
N ALA A 64 -8.08 7.73 6.93
CA ALA A 64 -7.87 6.29 6.96
C ALA A 64 -8.69 5.56 5.87
N GLN A 65 -9.95 5.95 5.65
CA GLN A 65 -10.81 5.38 4.59
C GLN A 65 -10.19 5.58 3.21
N ARG A 66 -9.82 6.82 2.87
CA ARG A 66 -9.15 7.12 1.60
C ARG A 66 -7.86 6.33 1.41
N ALA A 67 -7.11 6.10 2.49
CA ALA A 67 -5.89 5.33 2.43
C ALA A 67 -6.15 3.85 2.09
N VAL A 68 -7.19 3.23 2.67
CA VAL A 68 -7.61 1.86 2.31
C VAL A 68 -8.10 1.80 0.87
N GLU A 69 -8.89 2.79 0.43
CA GLU A 69 -9.47 2.85 -0.93
C GLU A 69 -8.42 3.05 -2.01
N THR A 70 -7.37 3.81 -1.72
CA THR A 70 -6.27 4.09 -2.67
C THR A 70 -5.17 3.03 -2.60
N TRP A 71 -5.21 2.12 -1.63
CA TRP A 71 -4.16 1.13 -1.44
C TRP A 71 -4.14 0.15 -2.62
N SER A 72 -3.00 0.07 -3.29
CA SER A 72 -2.74 -0.88 -4.38
C SER A 72 -1.51 -1.73 -4.05
N PRO A 73 -1.58 -3.07 -4.18
CA PRO A 73 -0.46 -3.96 -3.91
C PRO A 73 0.77 -3.60 -4.77
N LEU A 74 0.54 -3.15 -6.01
CA LEU A 74 1.59 -2.78 -6.97
C LEU A 74 2.48 -1.62 -6.48
N ASN A 75 1.97 -0.78 -5.57
CA ASN A 75 2.69 0.41 -5.11
C ASN A 75 3.68 0.10 -3.97
N THR A 76 3.55 -1.06 -3.33
CA THR A 76 4.37 -1.43 -2.17
C THR A 76 5.58 -2.29 -2.58
N ASP A 77 5.42 -3.17 -3.57
CA ASP A 77 6.49 -4.06 -4.04
C ASP A 77 7.67 -3.31 -4.69
N LEU A 78 7.41 -2.20 -5.39
CA LEU A 78 8.48 -1.44 -6.05
C LEU A 78 9.43 -0.76 -5.05
N ARG A 79 8.96 -0.39 -3.85
CA ARG A 79 9.81 0.25 -2.85
C ARG A 79 10.82 -0.73 -2.25
N GLU A 80 10.41 -1.97 -1.98
CA GLU A 80 11.31 -3.02 -1.47
C GLU A 80 12.33 -3.45 -2.53
N VAL A 81 11.92 -3.63 -3.79
CA VAL A 81 12.84 -4.05 -4.86
C VAL A 81 13.85 -2.94 -5.23
N VAL A 82 13.44 -1.67 -5.20
CA VAL A 82 14.35 -0.54 -5.46
C VAL A 82 15.36 -0.35 -4.31
N LEU A 83 14.94 -0.51 -3.05
CA LEU A 83 15.84 -0.44 -1.90
C LEU A 83 16.85 -1.60 -1.89
N LEU A 84 16.42 -2.83 -2.22
CA LEU A 84 17.33 -3.97 -2.33
C LEU A 84 18.39 -3.75 -3.43
N LYS A 85 18.00 -3.16 -4.57
CA LYS A 85 18.94 -2.84 -5.66
C LYS A 85 19.91 -1.71 -5.31
N ALA A 86 19.49 -0.71 -4.55
CA ALA A 86 20.35 0.41 -4.16
C ALA A 86 21.52 -0.02 -3.24
N ILE A 87 21.30 -1.00 -2.35
CA ILE A 87 22.35 -1.52 -1.46
C ILE A 87 23.40 -2.32 -2.26
N ALA A 88 22.98 -3.08 -3.27
CA ALA A 88 23.90 -3.84 -4.12
C ALA A 88 24.88 -2.93 -4.91
N ALA A 89 24.45 -1.72 -5.28
CA ALA A 89 25.32 -0.77 -5.98
C ALA A 89 26.37 -0.11 -5.05
N ALA A 90 26.07 0.06 -3.76
CA ALA A 90 26.99 0.72 -2.81
C ALA A 90 28.14 -0.19 -2.34
N ALA A 91 27.95 -1.52 -2.33
CA ALA A 91 28.97 -2.46 -1.88
C ALA A 91 30.16 -2.61 -2.86
N LEU A 92 30.01 -2.19 -4.12
CA LEU A 92 31.06 -2.32 -5.14
C LEU A 92 32.11 -1.20 -5.11
N MET A 93 31.90 -0.11 -4.36
CA MET A 93 32.79 1.07 -4.39
C MET A 93 33.80 1.14 -3.23
N CYS A 94 33.70 0.30 -2.19
CA CYS A 94 34.62 0.35 -1.03
C CYS A 94 35.85 -0.59 -1.12
N SER A 95 35.98 -1.42 -2.16
CA SER A 95 37.06 -2.44 -2.23
C SER A 95 38.31 -2.01 -2.99
N ALA A 96 38.59 -0.70 -3.12
CA ALA A 96 39.72 -0.21 -3.93
C ALA A 96 40.76 0.66 -3.19
N ILE A 97 40.77 0.72 -1.85
CA ILE A 97 41.81 1.47 -1.11
C ILE A 97 42.41 0.66 0.06
N ALA A 98 42.67 -0.63 -0.16
CA ALA A 98 43.46 -1.45 0.78
C ALA A 98 44.59 -2.25 0.09
N GLY A 99 44.87 -1.97 -1.18
CA GLY A 99 45.83 -2.73 -1.99
C GLY A 99 47.19 -2.06 -2.24
N PHE A 100 47.47 -0.87 -1.70
CA PHE A 100 48.71 -0.14 -2.06
C PHE A 100 49.35 0.65 -0.90
N SER A 101 49.40 0.06 0.30
CA SER A 101 50.24 0.60 1.40
C SER A 101 51.22 -0.42 1.98
N LEU A 102 51.49 -1.53 1.28
CA LEU A 102 52.51 -2.50 1.64
C LEU A 102 53.25 -2.94 0.38
N ILE A 103 54.14 -2.10 -0.15
CA ILE A 103 55.31 -2.47 -0.97
C ILE A 103 56.26 -1.26 -0.93
N PHE A 104 57.33 -1.45 -0.16
CA PHE A 104 58.63 -0.74 -0.07
C PHE A 104 58.69 0.73 0.35
#